data_AF-A0A7Y2P4C8-F1
#
_entry.id   AF-A0A7Y2P4C8-F1
#
_cell.length_a   1.000
_cell.length_b   1.000
_cell.length_c   1.000
_cell.angle_alpha   90.00
_cell.angle_beta   90.00
_cell.angle_gamma   90.00
#
_symmetry.space_group_name_H-M   'P 1'
#
loop_
_entity.id
_entity.type
_entity.pdbx_description
1 polymer ?
#
loop_
_entity_poly.entity_id
_entity_poly.type
_entity_poly.pdbx_seq_one_letter_code
_entity_poly.pdbx_strand_id
1 'polypeptide(L)'
;MGSVTVKSVSNKKELNDFIKFPFLVYKNYKYWVPPLNMEQKNLLNKEKNPFFKDAEAEYFLAERDGKIVGRISAIKNNQHLKNHNDASGHFGFFECIDDQEVANALFNKAKEWIKENGLKYMKGPAN
;
A
#
# COMPACT_ATOMS: atom_id res chain seq x y z
N MET A 1 11.96 20.74 -8.52
CA MET A 1 11.40 19.76 -7.58
C MET A 1 12.24 18.50 -7.67
N GLY A 2 12.54 17.83 -6.57
CA GLY A 2 13.28 16.56 -6.61
C GLY A 2 12.44 15.45 -7.25
N SER A 3 13.10 14.41 -7.75
CA SER A 3 12.43 13.23 -8.33
C SER A 3 11.71 12.41 -7.25
N VAL A 4 10.56 11.83 -7.61
CA VAL A 4 9.86 10.87 -6.74
C VAL A 4 10.53 9.50 -6.85
N THR A 5 10.82 8.90 -5.70
CA THR A 5 11.31 7.52 -5.61
C THR A 5 10.31 6.67 -4.84
N VAL A 6 10.14 5.40 -5.23
CA VAL A 6 9.24 4.47 -4.54
C VAL A 6 10.02 3.27 -4.06
N LYS A 7 9.94 2.98 -2.75
CA LYS A 7 10.64 1.86 -2.10
C LYS A 7 9.68 0.92 -1.41
N SER A 8 10.03 -0.37 -1.36
CA SER A 8 9.32 -1.36 -0.56
C SER A 8 9.57 -1.13 0.93
N VAL A 9 8.57 -1.41 1.75
CA VAL A 9 8.67 -1.42 3.22
C VAL A 9 9.38 -2.69 3.65
N SER A 10 10.58 -2.54 4.18
CA SER A 10 11.49 -3.64 4.51
C SER A 10 11.59 -3.92 6.02
N ASN A 11 11.16 -2.96 6.86
CA ASN A 11 11.39 -3.05 8.30
C ASN A 11 10.26 -2.41 9.14
N LYS A 12 10.30 -2.64 10.45
CA LYS A 12 9.28 -2.16 11.39
C LYS A 12 9.16 -0.64 11.44
N LYS A 13 10.26 0.10 11.22
CA LYS A 13 10.21 1.57 11.19
C LYS A 13 9.44 2.03 9.96
N GLU A 14 9.76 1.52 8.78
CA GLU A 14 9.07 1.85 7.54
C GLU A 14 7.60 1.43 7.57
N LEU A 15 7.27 0.30 8.21
CA LEU A 15 5.88 -0.10 8.40
C LEU A 15 5.12 0.89 9.31
N ASN A 16 5.77 1.41 10.36
CA ASN A 16 5.17 2.48 11.16
C ASN A 16 4.99 3.77 10.36
N ASP A 17 5.94 4.12 9.50
CA ASP A 17 5.85 5.28 8.63
C ASP A 17 4.68 5.13 7.64
N PHE A 18 4.51 3.94 7.05
CA PHE A 18 3.35 3.57 6.22
C PHE A 18 2.03 3.72 6.97
N ILE A 19 1.92 3.21 8.21
CA ILE A 19 0.69 3.30 9.03
C ILE A 19 0.36 4.75 9.39
N LYS A 20 1.37 5.57 9.64
CA LYS A 20 1.20 6.96 10.11
C LYS A 20 1.00 7.98 9.00
N PHE A 21 1.35 7.66 7.75
CA PHE A 21 1.20 8.59 6.63
C PHE A 21 -0.20 9.26 6.50
N PRO A 22 -1.34 8.57 6.73
CA PRO A 22 -2.66 9.21 6.74
C PRO A 22 -2.77 10.42 7.65
N PHE A 23 -2.11 10.36 8.80
CA PHE A 23 -2.14 11.44 9.77
C PHE A 23 -1.49 12.71 9.22
N LEU A 24 -0.57 12.59 8.27
CA LEU A 24 0.03 13.73 7.58
C LEU A 24 -0.92 14.30 6.52
N VAL A 25 -1.56 13.43 5.74
CA VAL A 25 -2.49 13.81 4.66
C VAL A 25 -3.72 14.51 5.24
N TYR A 26 -4.30 13.92 6.29
CA TYR A 26 -5.58 14.35 6.85
C TYR A 26 -5.45 15.25 8.09
N LYS A 27 -4.24 15.75 8.41
CA LYS A 27 -3.99 16.58 9.61
C LYS A 27 -4.95 17.78 9.76
N ASN A 28 -5.44 18.32 8.65
CA ASN A 28 -6.32 19.49 8.61
C ASN A 28 -7.78 19.13 8.30
N TYR A 29 -8.12 17.84 8.19
CA TYR A 29 -9.45 17.38 7.85
C TYR A 29 -10.28 17.19 9.13
N LYS A 30 -11.13 18.18 9.44
CA LYS A 30 -11.94 18.24 10.68
C LYS A 30 -12.75 16.97 10.96
N TYR A 31 -13.22 16.29 9.92
CA TYR A 31 -14.11 15.12 10.03
C TYR A 31 -13.39 13.79 9.81
N TRP A 32 -12.07 13.79 9.67
CA TRP A 32 -11.32 12.56 9.52
C TRP A 32 -11.22 11.83 10.87
N VAL A 33 -11.66 10.58 10.89
CA VAL A 33 -11.53 9.67 12.03
C VAL A 33 -10.34 8.74 11.76
N PRO A 34 -9.21 8.89 12.48
CA PRO A 34 -8.04 8.05 12.25
C PRO A 34 -8.32 6.60 12.68
N PRO A 35 -7.80 5.60 11.95
CA PRO A 35 -7.82 4.23 12.43
C PRO A 35 -6.91 4.06 13.64
N LEU A 36 -7.19 3.06 14.48
CA LEU A 36 -6.32 2.74 15.61
C LEU A 36 -4.99 2.17 15.11
N ASN A 37 -3.89 2.80 15.51
CA ASN A 37 -2.53 2.38 15.10
C ASN A 37 -2.24 0.91 15.44
N MET A 38 -2.79 0.40 16.54
CA MET A 38 -2.59 -1.00 16.95
C MET A 38 -3.30 -1.98 16.02
N GLU A 39 -4.52 -1.64 15.58
CA GLU A 39 -5.27 -2.46 14.61
C GLU A 39 -4.57 -2.46 13.26
N GLN A 40 -4.11 -1.30 12.80
CA GLN A 40 -3.34 -1.18 11.55
C GLN A 40 -2.04 -2.00 11.60
N LYS A 41 -1.34 -2.00 12.75
CA LYS A 41 -0.15 -2.85 12.94
C LYS A 41 -0.49 -4.32 12.86
N ASN A 42 -1.59 -4.75 13.46
CA ASN A 42 -2.00 -6.15 13.42
C ASN A 42 -2.43 -6.56 12.02
N LEU A 43 -3.22 -5.72 11.34
CA LEU A 43 -3.71 -5.94 9.99
C LEU A 43 -2.57 -6.08 8.97
N LEU A 44 -1.56 -5.22 9.04
CA LEU A 44 -0.46 -5.20 8.07
C LEU A 44 0.71 -6.14 8.44
N ASN A 45 0.67 -6.77 9.62
CA ASN A 45 1.73 -7.67 10.04
C ASN A 45 1.60 -9.04 9.35
N LYS A 46 2.51 -9.29 8.40
CA LYS A 46 2.57 -10.52 7.59
C LYS A 46 2.75 -11.81 8.42
N GLU A 47 3.33 -11.71 9.61
CA GLU A 47 3.55 -12.87 10.50
C GLU A 47 2.34 -13.15 11.40
N LYS A 48 1.55 -12.12 11.73
CA LYS A 48 0.45 -12.22 12.72
C LYS A 48 -0.93 -12.33 12.09
N ASN A 49 -1.19 -11.65 10.98
CA ASN A 49 -2.52 -11.65 10.37
C ASN A 49 -2.75 -12.96 9.58
N PRO A 50 -3.80 -13.75 9.92
CA PRO A 50 -4.12 -14.99 9.22
C PRO A 50 -4.35 -14.84 7.72
N PHE A 51 -4.68 -13.64 7.23
CA PHE A 51 -4.80 -13.34 5.80
C PHE A 51 -3.55 -13.79 5.02
N PHE A 52 -2.35 -13.60 5.58
CA PHE A 52 -1.09 -13.92 4.93
C PHE A 52 -0.72 -15.40 4.93
N LYS A 53 -1.59 -16.28 5.45
CA LYS A 53 -1.43 -17.74 5.26
C LYS A 53 -1.60 -18.14 3.80
N ASP A 54 -2.47 -17.43 3.08
CA ASP A 54 -2.82 -17.69 1.68
C ASP A 54 -2.74 -16.44 0.80
N ALA A 55 -2.22 -15.33 1.32
CA ALA A 55 -2.06 -14.09 0.57
C ALA A 55 -0.66 -13.52 0.72
N GLU A 56 -0.23 -12.81 -0.31
CA GLU A 56 1.03 -12.07 -0.34
C GLU A 56 0.68 -10.59 -0.52
N ALA A 57 1.40 -9.70 0.14
CA ALA A 57 1.30 -8.27 -0.12
C ALA A 57 2.67 -7.63 -0.05
N GLU A 58 2.82 -6.52 -0.76
CA GLU A 58 3.93 -5.60 -0.60
C GLU A 58 3.42 -4.19 -0.31
N TYR A 59 4.14 -3.48 0.54
CA TYR A 59 3.81 -2.11 0.90
C TYR A 59 4.88 -1.19 0.37
N PHE A 60 4.48 -0.06 -0.19
CA PHE A 60 5.37 0.89 -0.81
C PHE A 60 5.21 2.28 -0.20
N LEU A 61 6.33 2.98 -0.09
CA LEU A 61 6.40 4.39 0.30
C LEU A 61 7.01 5.19 -0.85
N ALA A 62 6.36 6.29 -1.23
CA ALA A 62 6.93 7.28 -2.12
C ALA A 62 7.68 8.34 -1.29
N GLU A 63 8.87 8.69 -1.74
CA GLU A 63 9.75 9.67 -1.11
C GLU A 63 10.20 10.72 -2.13
N ARG A 64 10.15 12.00 -1.71
CA ARG A 64 10.67 13.15 -2.45
C ARG A 64 11.40 14.06 -1.46
N ASP A 65 12.65 14.43 -1.77
CA ASP A 65 13.47 15.32 -0.93
C ASP A 65 13.57 14.85 0.54
N GLY A 66 13.74 13.54 0.76
CA GLY A 66 13.85 12.93 2.09
C GLY A 66 12.53 12.86 2.88
N LYS A 67 11.41 13.22 2.26
CA LYS A 67 10.08 13.21 2.88
C LYS A 67 9.20 12.17 2.24
N ILE A 68 8.46 11.44 3.06
CA ILE A 68 7.41 10.55 2.57
C ILE A 68 6.27 11.41 2.03
N VAL A 69 5.91 11.13 0.78
CA VAL A 69 4.89 11.87 0.03
C VAL A 69 3.72 10.99 -0.42
N GLY A 70 3.79 9.68 -0.17
CA GLY A 70 2.68 8.78 -0.40
C GLY A 70 2.95 7.34 -0.01
N ARG A 71 1.90 6.53 -0.07
CA ARG A 71 1.91 5.09 0.22
C ARG A 71 0.91 4.34 -0.66
N ILE A 72 1.18 3.05 -0.90
CA ILE A 72 0.25 2.12 -1.55
C ILE A 72 0.64 0.68 -1.18
N SER A 73 -0.33 -0.23 -1.13
CA SER A 73 -0.06 -1.68 -1.08
C SER A 73 -0.43 -2.36 -2.39
N ALA A 74 0.28 -3.43 -2.73
CA ALA A 74 -0.08 -4.38 -3.78
C ALA A 74 -0.30 -5.76 -3.15
N ILE A 75 -1.33 -6.49 -3.59
CA ILE A 75 -1.83 -7.68 -2.90
C ILE A 75 -2.13 -8.78 -3.92
N LYS A 76 -1.66 -9.98 -3.63
CA LYS A 76 -2.03 -11.23 -4.30
C LYS A 76 -2.78 -12.10 -3.30
N ASN A 77 -4.08 -12.24 -3.51
CA ASN A 77 -4.94 -13.06 -2.66
C ASN A 77 -5.20 -14.40 -3.36
N ASN A 78 -4.54 -15.48 -2.93
CA ASN A 78 -4.69 -16.77 -3.59
C ASN A 78 -6.09 -17.37 -3.40
N GLN A 79 -6.79 -17.04 -2.31
CA GLN A 79 -8.18 -17.47 -2.11
C GLN A 79 -9.13 -16.79 -3.11
N HIS A 80 -8.93 -15.50 -3.38
CA HIS A 80 -9.66 -14.80 -4.44
C HIS A 80 -9.44 -15.46 -5.80
N LEU A 81 -8.18 -15.73 -6.13
CA LEU A 81 -7.80 -16.34 -7.41
C LEU A 81 -8.39 -17.74 -7.58
N LYS A 82 -8.42 -18.56 -6.52
CA LYS A 82 -9.09 -19.88 -6.53
C LYS A 82 -10.58 -19.77 -6.83
N ASN A 83 -11.26 -18.75 -6.29
CA ASN A 83 -12.71 -18.60 -6.40
C ASN A 83 -13.16 -17.95 -7.72
N HIS A 84 -12.37 -17.01 -8.26
CA HIS A 84 -12.78 -16.20 -9.42
C HIS A 84 -12.03 -16.52 -10.70
N ASN A 85 -10.84 -17.14 -10.61
CA ASN A 85 -9.98 -17.49 -11.75
C ASN A 85 -9.77 -16.33 -12.74
N ASP A 86 -9.62 -15.11 -12.22
CA ASP A 86 -9.63 -13.88 -13.00
C ASP A 86 -8.24 -13.26 -13.18
N ALA A 87 -7.18 -13.89 -12.66
CA ALA A 87 -5.81 -13.38 -12.65
C ALA A 87 -5.65 -11.95 -12.10
N SER A 88 -6.48 -11.55 -11.13
CA SER A 88 -6.45 -10.21 -10.55
C SER A 88 -5.58 -10.11 -9.30
N GLY A 89 -4.67 -9.13 -9.29
CA GLY A 89 -4.09 -8.55 -8.08
C GLY A 89 -4.91 -7.36 -7.60
N HIS A 90 -4.67 -6.95 -6.36
CA HIS A 90 -5.37 -5.83 -5.75
C HIS A 90 -4.40 -4.74 -5.29
N PHE A 91 -4.85 -3.49 -5.29
CA PHE A 91 -4.19 -2.41 -4.58
C PHE A 91 -5.02 -1.96 -3.38
N GLY A 92 -4.33 -1.42 -2.37
CA GLY A 92 -4.94 -0.94 -1.13
C GLY A 92 -4.10 0.18 -0.51
N PHE A 93 -4.59 0.73 0.59
CA PHE A 93 -3.91 1.71 1.44
C PHE A 93 -3.32 2.90 0.67
N PHE A 94 -3.88 3.22 -0.50
CA PHE A 94 -3.37 4.29 -1.35
C PHE A 94 -3.69 5.65 -0.73
N GLU A 95 -2.64 6.43 -0.47
CA GLU A 95 -2.72 7.83 -0.10
C GLU A 95 -1.48 8.55 -0.61
N CYS A 96 -1.63 9.80 -1.05
CA CYS A 96 -0.50 10.66 -1.38
C CYS A 96 -0.84 12.12 -1.08
N ILE A 97 0.18 12.97 -1.10
CA ILE A 97 -0.05 14.42 -1.26
C ILE A 97 -0.76 14.68 -2.59
N ASP A 98 -1.40 15.83 -2.73
CA ASP A 98 -2.13 16.22 -3.95
C ASP A 98 -1.16 16.51 -5.10
N ASP A 99 -0.62 15.45 -5.70
CA ASP A 99 0.44 15.48 -6.71
C ASP A 99 0.33 14.25 -7.62
N GLN A 100 0.09 14.51 -8.91
CA GLN A 100 -0.12 13.46 -9.92
C GLN A 100 1.14 12.62 -10.18
N GLU A 101 2.34 13.19 -10.06
CA GLU A 101 3.59 12.47 -10.25
C GLU A 101 3.74 11.40 -9.17
N VAL A 102 3.44 11.75 -7.92
CA VAL A 102 3.47 10.82 -6.78
C VAL A 102 2.44 9.69 -6.95
N ALA A 103 1.21 10.04 -7.33
CA ALA A 103 0.17 9.05 -7.58
C ALA A 103 0.59 8.06 -8.70
N ASN A 104 1.08 8.58 -9.82
CA ASN A 104 1.55 7.76 -10.94
C ASN A 104 2.69 6.83 -10.52
N ALA A 105 3.67 7.33 -9.76
CA ALA A 105 4.80 6.54 -9.30
C ALA A 105 4.35 5.36 -8.40
N LEU A 106 3.43 5.62 -7.46
CA LEU A 106 2.88 4.59 -6.57
C LEU A 106 2.10 3.51 -7.34
N PHE A 107 1.17 3.91 -8.21
CA PHE A 107 0.38 2.96 -8.99
C PHE A 107 1.23 2.17 -9.99
N ASN A 108 2.25 2.79 -10.60
CA ASN A 108 3.19 2.06 -11.44
C ASN A 108 3.96 1.00 -10.65
N LYS A 109 4.41 1.32 -9.43
CA LYS A 109 5.11 0.35 -8.59
C LYS A 109 4.23 -0.81 -8.15
N ALA A 110 2.98 -0.53 -7.78
CA ALA A 110 2.02 -1.59 -7.45
C ALA A 110 1.71 -2.49 -8.67
N LYS A 111 1.55 -1.89 -9.86
CA LYS A 111 1.34 -2.62 -11.12
C LYS A 111 2.53 -3.52 -11.48
N GLU A 112 3.76 -3.02 -11.32
CA GLU A 112 4.98 -3.81 -11.50
C GLU A 112 4.98 -5.05 -10.61
N TRP A 113 4.76 -4.86 -9.31
CA TRP A 113 4.74 -5.96 -8.34
C TRP A 113 3.65 -7.00 -8.68
N ILE A 114 2.44 -6.56 -9.05
CA ILE A 114 1.34 -7.44 -9.46
C ILE A 114 1.74 -8.26 -10.69
N LYS A 115 2.38 -7.62 -11.68
CA LYS A 115 2.85 -8.29 -12.91
C LYS A 115 3.96 -9.29 -12.61
N GLU A 116 4.93 -8.93 -11.77
CA GLU A 116 6.01 -9.82 -11.32
C GLU A 116 5.47 -11.05 -10.59
N ASN A 117 4.32 -10.91 -9.94
CA ASN A 117 3.61 -12.01 -9.27
C ASN A 117 2.68 -12.83 -10.17
N GLY A 118 2.78 -12.66 -11.50
CA GLY A 118 2.05 -13.46 -12.49
C GLY A 118 0.59 -13.07 -12.71
N LEU A 119 0.17 -11.90 -12.22
CA LEU A 119 -1.20 -11.41 -12.33
C LEU A 119 -1.34 -10.43 -13.50
N LYS A 120 -2.54 -10.37 -14.09
CA LYS A 120 -2.80 -9.61 -15.32
C LYS A 120 -3.56 -8.32 -15.08
N TYR A 121 -4.43 -8.29 -14.07
CA TYR A 121 -5.28 -7.15 -13.77
C TYR A 121 -4.99 -6.63 -12.37
N MET A 122 -5.17 -5.32 -12.17
CA MET A 122 -5.08 -4.67 -10.86
C MET A 122 -6.44 -4.06 -10.54
N LYS A 123 -7.05 -4.50 -9.42
CA LYS A 123 -8.36 -4.04 -8.93
C LYS A 123 -8.22 -3.37 -7.56
N GLY A 124 -9.15 -2.52 -7.16
CA GLY A 124 -9.12 -1.93 -5.83
C GLY A 124 -9.99 -0.68 -5.69
N PRO A 125 -9.94 -0.02 -4.51
CA PRO A 125 -9.09 -0.39 -3.36
C PRO A 125 -9.61 -1.62 -2.60
N ALA A 126 -8.70 -2.37 -1.96
CA ALA A 126 -9.00 -3.44 -1.01
C ALA A 126 -8.02 -3.37 0.19
N ASN A 127 -8.56 -3.27 1.41
CA ASN A 127 -7.82 -3.12 2.67
C ASN A 127 -8.19 -4.19 3.68
#